data_AF-A0A293MQX7-F1
#
_entry.id   AF-A0A293MQX7-F1
#
_cell.length_a   1.000
_cell.length_b   1.000
_cell.length_c   1.000
_cell.angle_alpha   90.00
_cell.angle_beta   90.00
_cell.angle_gamma   90.00
#
_symmetry.space_group_name_H-M   'P 1'
#
loop_
_entity.id
_entity.type
_entity.pdbx_description
1 polymer ?
#
loop_
_entity_poly.entity_id
_entity_poly.type
_entity_poly.pdbx_seq_one_letter_code
_entity_poly.pdbx_strand_id
1 'polypeptide(L)'
;MDVEQINSLVTDTIINAAVRSIPQTSGRLPRRPKPWWTAACETTRKEQNRAWGIFRRYSTSANLIVFKKARAKARWTQRQAKRESWRNFVSSLNNSTPSKVVWDRLRKIKGDYSTFCVPLLQVNGSLCQGLKEQANTLGEHFQNVSSSSHYSQDFLKVKGIAEKQNLI
;
A
#
# COMPACT_ATOMS: atom_id res chain seq x y z
N MET A 1 -14.57 -42.10 -22.84
CA MET A 1 -13.97 -40.88 -22.25
C MET A 1 -13.44 -41.30 -20.91
N ASP A 2 -12.15 -41.13 -20.69
CA ASP A 2 -11.51 -41.49 -19.43
C ASP A 2 -11.97 -40.55 -18.31
N VAL A 3 -12.00 -41.02 -17.07
CA VAL A 3 -12.47 -40.23 -15.91
C VAL A 3 -11.63 -38.96 -15.77
N GLU A 4 -10.33 -39.07 -16.07
CA GLU A 4 -9.39 -37.96 -16.04
C GLU A 4 -9.71 -36.88 -17.08
N GLN A 5 -10.16 -37.29 -18.27
CA GLN A 5 -10.55 -36.37 -19.36
C GLN A 5 -11.85 -35.61 -19.03
N ILE A 6 -12.79 -36.24 -18.34
CA ILE A 6 -14.02 -35.58 -17.91
C ILE A 6 -13.69 -34.57 -16.80
N ASN A 7 -12.83 -34.94 -15.86
CA ASN A 7 -12.40 -34.06 -14.77
C ASN A 7 -11.67 -32.82 -15.30
N SER A 8 -10.76 -32.99 -16.27
CA SER A 8 -10.06 -31.88 -16.92
C SER A 8 -11.03 -30.96 -17.67
N LEU A 9 -11.98 -31.53 -18.41
CA LEU A 9 -12.96 -30.74 -19.16
C LEU A 9 -13.83 -29.87 -18.24
N VAL A 10 -14.29 -30.44 -17.12
CA VAL A 10 -15.11 -29.72 -16.13
C VAL A 10 -14.30 -28.63 -15.43
N THR A 11 -13.07 -28.92 -15.02
CA THR A 11 -12.20 -27.92 -14.39
C THR A 11 -11.85 -26.78 -15.35
N ASP A 12 -11.52 -27.10 -16.61
CA ASP A 12 -11.20 -26.08 -17.63
C ASP A 12 -12.39 -25.20 -17.97
N THR A 13 -13.60 -25.77 -18.06
CA THR A 13 -14.81 -24.97 -18.31
C THR A 13 -15.12 -24.02 -17.15
N ILE A 14 -14.99 -24.49 -15.90
CA ILE A 14 -15.15 -23.66 -14.70
C ILE A 14 -14.11 -22.54 -14.66
N ILE A 15 -12.82 -22.87 -14.88
CA ILE A 15 -11.74 -21.89 -14.87
C ILE A 15 -11.94 -20.86 -15.98
N ASN A 16 -12.28 -21.28 -17.20
CA ASN A 16 -12.52 -20.35 -18.32
C ASN A 16 -13.71 -19.43 -18.06
N ALA A 17 -14.80 -19.96 -17.50
CA ALA A 17 -15.95 -19.16 -17.10
C ALA A 17 -15.55 -18.13 -16.01
N ALA A 18 -14.75 -18.56 -15.04
CA ALA A 18 -14.23 -17.69 -13.98
C ALA A 18 -13.30 -16.60 -14.54
N VAL A 19 -12.34 -16.94 -15.41
CA VAL A 19 -11.41 -15.97 -16.03
C VAL A 19 -12.16 -14.92 -16.86
N ARG A 20 -13.25 -15.31 -17.54
CA ARG A 20 -14.07 -14.40 -18.34
C ARG A 20 -14.99 -13.50 -17.50
N SER A 21 -15.47 -14.00 -16.37
CA SER A 21 -16.52 -13.33 -15.58
C SER A 21 -15.97 -12.57 -14.37
N ILE A 22 -14.82 -12.99 -13.83
CA ILE A 22 -14.18 -12.40 -12.65
C ILE A 22 -13.05 -11.49 -13.13
N PRO A 23 -13.14 -10.16 -12.96
CA PRO A 23 -12.05 -9.26 -13.32
C PRO A 23 -10.76 -9.60 -12.56
N GLN A 24 -9.74 -10.04 -13.29
CA GLN A 24 -8.43 -10.31 -12.70
C GLN A 24 -7.71 -8.99 -12.39
N THR A 25 -7.22 -8.85 -11.17
CA THR A 25 -6.32 -7.74 -10.81
C THR A 25 -4.89 -8.15 -11.12
N SER A 26 -4.05 -7.21 -11.58
CA SER A 26 -2.68 -7.49 -12.04
C SER A 26 -1.71 -7.96 -10.94
N GLY A 27 -2.15 -8.13 -9.69
CA GLY A 27 -1.34 -8.40 -8.49
C GLY A 27 -0.36 -7.27 -8.11
N ARG A 28 -0.07 -6.35 -9.04
CA ARG A 28 0.86 -5.24 -8.94
C ARG A 28 0.10 -3.95 -8.71
N LEU A 29 -0.59 -3.87 -7.58
CA LEU A 29 -1.22 -2.62 -7.16
C LEU A 29 -0.11 -1.63 -6.74
N PRO A 30 0.00 -0.46 -7.36
CA PRO A 30 0.89 0.58 -6.85
C PRO A 30 0.45 0.90 -5.42
N ARG A 31 1.38 0.90 -4.45
CA ARG A 31 1.07 1.18 -3.03
C ARG A 31 0.17 2.42 -2.82
N ARG A 32 0.22 3.38 -3.73
CA ARG A 32 -0.75 4.47 -3.90
C ARG A 32 -0.83 4.86 -5.39
N PRO A 33 -1.85 4.45 -6.15
CA PRO A 33 -1.97 4.83 -7.55
C PRO A 33 -2.37 6.30 -7.60
N LYS A 34 -1.38 7.19 -7.66
CA LYS A 34 -1.64 8.61 -7.90
C LYS A 34 -2.20 8.73 -9.31
N PRO A 35 -3.41 9.27 -9.51
CA PRO A 35 -4.06 9.23 -10.84
C PRO A 35 -3.31 10.01 -11.92
N TRP A 36 -2.42 10.90 -11.52
CA TRP A 36 -1.60 11.75 -12.36
C TRP A 36 -0.19 11.19 -12.60
N TRP A 37 0.16 10.02 -12.05
CA TRP A 37 1.49 9.46 -12.18
C TRP A 37 1.68 8.84 -13.57
N THR A 38 2.68 9.33 -14.30
CA THR A 38 3.01 8.88 -15.66
C THR A 38 4.42 8.31 -15.73
N ALA A 39 4.74 7.57 -16.80
CA ALA A 39 6.10 7.07 -17.05
C ALA A 39 7.14 8.20 -17.07
N ALA A 40 6.79 9.38 -17.60
CA ALA A 40 7.66 10.57 -17.56
C ALA A 40 7.94 11.06 -16.13
N CYS A 41 6.98 10.95 -15.20
CA CYS A 41 7.20 11.25 -13.79
C CYS A 41 8.18 10.26 -13.15
N GLU A 42 8.14 8.99 -13.56
CA GLU A 42 9.06 7.97 -13.09
C GLU A 42 10.49 8.19 -13.61
N THR A 43 10.66 8.41 -14.91
CA THR A 43 11.97 8.65 -15.54
C THR A 43 12.66 9.87 -14.93
N THR A 44 11.96 11.01 -14.88
CA THR A 44 12.52 12.25 -14.32
C THR A 44 12.82 12.16 -12.81
N ARG A 45 12.04 11.36 -12.05
CA ARG A 45 12.36 11.08 -10.64
C ARG A 45 13.57 10.18 -10.49
N LYS A 46 13.74 9.17 -11.35
CA LYS A 46 14.96 8.33 -11.38
C LYS A 46 16.20 9.18 -11.70
N GLU A 47 16.11 10.05 -12.72
CA GLU A 47 17.17 11.01 -13.07
C GLU A 47 17.52 11.94 -11.88
N GLN A 48 16.50 12.52 -11.23
CA GLN A 48 16.69 13.36 -10.05
C GLN A 48 17.39 12.60 -8.91
N ASN A 49 16.96 11.38 -8.61
CA ASN A 49 17.54 10.55 -7.55
C ASN A 49 18.98 10.15 -7.86
N ARG A 50 19.28 9.83 -9.12
CA ARG A 50 20.65 9.55 -9.58
C ARG A 50 21.54 10.76 -9.39
N ALA A 51 21.11 11.94 -9.85
CA ALA A 51 21.87 13.18 -9.69
C ALA A 51 22.06 13.56 -8.21
N TRP A 52 21.05 13.34 -7.37
CA TRP A 52 21.16 13.50 -5.92
C TRP A 52 22.18 12.54 -5.32
N GLY A 53 22.15 11.26 -5.72
CA GLY A 53 23.09 10.26 -5.23
C GLY A 53 24.55 10.62 -5.55
N ILE A 54 24.82 11.14 -6.75
CA ILE A 54 26.13 11.61 -7.16
C ILE A 54 26.55 12.84 -6.34
N PHE A 55 25.70 13.87 -6.26
CA PHE A 55 26.00 15.08 -5.49
C PHE A 55 26.21 14.79 -3.99
N ARG A 56 25.42 13.88 -3.42
CA ARG A 56 25.53 13.47 -2.01
C ARG A 56 26.86 12.77 -1.72
N ARG A 57 27.39 11.98 -2.66
CA ARG A 57 28.69 11.31 -2.53
C ARG A 57 29.86 12.26 -2.83
N TYR A 58 29.68 13.15 -3.80
CA TYR A 58 30.71 14.05 -4.31
C TYR A 58 30.14 15.46 -4.45
N SER A 59 30.27 16.27 -3.40
CA SER A 59 29.65 17.58 -3.26
C SER A 59 30.39 18.69 -4.02
N THR A 60 30.49 18.57 -5.34
CA THR A 60 31.06 19.60 -6.21
C THR A 60 29.99 20.57 -6.73
N SER A 61 30.41 21.78 -7.13
CA SER A 61 29.53 22.79 -7.73
C SER A 61 28.89 22.30 -9.04
N ALA A 62 29.63 21.59 -9.88
CA ALA A 62 29.13 20.97 -11.10
C ALA A 62 28.02 19.95 -10.80
N ASN A 63 28.23 19.07 -9.82
CA ASN A 63 27.23 18.07 -9.41
C ASN A 63 25.98 18.73 -8.82
N LEU A 64 26.14 19.83 -8.07
CA LEU A 64 25.01 20.60 -7.56
C LEU A 64 24.17 21.20 -8.70
N ILE A 65 24.80 21.74 -9.75
CA ILE A 65 24.10 22.30 -10.92
C ILE A 65 23.31 21.19 -11.63
N VAL A 66 23.93 20.03 -11.86
CA VAL A 66 23.26 18.87 -12.48
C VAL A 66 22.05 18.43 -11.65
N PHE A 67 22.19 18.29 -10.33
CA PHE A 67 21.09 17.95 -9.44
C PHE A 67 19.97 19.00 -9.48
N LYS A 68 20.30 20.30 -9.44
CA LYS A 68 19.30 21.39 -9.52
C LYS A 68 18.52 21.34 -10.83
N LYS A 69 19.20 21.11 -11.96
CA LYS A 69 18.55 20.93 -13.29
C LYS A 69 17.59 19.73 -13.29
N ALA A 70 18.06 18.57 -12.82
CA ALA A 70 17.23 17.36 -12.74
C ALA A 70 16.02 17.54 -11.79
N ARG A 71 16.22 18.21 -10.65
CA ARG A 71 15.15 18.55 -9.69
C ARG A 71 14.12 19.49 -10.31
N ALA A 72 14.54 20.50 -11.08
CA ALA A 72 13.64 21.41 -11.77
C ALA A 72 12.79 20.66 -12.82
N LYS A 73 13.43 19.83 -13.65
CA LYS A 73 12.75 18.99 -14.66
C LYS A 73 11.73 18.03 -14.03
N ALA A 74 12.09 17.34 -12.96
CA ALA A 74 11.18 16.45 -12.24
C ALA A 74 9.99 17.22 -11.63
N ARG A 75 10.22 18.39 -11.03
CA ARG A 75 9.15 19.24 -10.50
C ARG A 75 8.22 19.74 -11.59
N TRP A 76 8.75 20.19 -12.72
CA TRP A 76 7.95 20.65 -13.86
C TRP A 76 7.07 19.51 -14.40
N THR A 77 7.67 18.35 -14.66
CA THR A 77 6.98 17.16 -15.18
C THR A 77 5.83 16.73 -14.26
N GLN A 78 6.06 16.67 -12.95
CA GLN A 78 5.01 16.34 -11.98
C GLN A 78 3.87 17.37 -11.96
N ARG A 79 4.17 18.66 -12.13
CA ARG A 79 3.15 19.72 -12.20
C ARG A 79 2.31 19.61 -13.46
N GLN A 80 2.94 19.33 -14.61
CA GLN A 80 2.21 19.12 -15.87
C GLN A 80 1.31 17.91 -15.79
N ALA A 81 1.84 16.76 -15.35
CA ALA A 81 1.08 15.53 -15.24
C ALA A 81 -0.13 15.67 -14.29
N LYS A 82 0.03 16.37 -13.16
CA LYS A 82 -1.09 16.73 -12.27
C LYS A 82 -2.15 17.58 -12.96
N ARG A 83 -1.72 18.62 -13.68
CA ARG A 83 -2.61 19.55 -14.38
C ARG A 83 -3.40 18.85 -15.48
N GLU A 84 -2.73 18.10 -16.35
CA GLU A 84 -3.37 17.34 -17.42
C GLU A 84 -4.31 16.28 -16.88
N SER A 85 -3.87 15.50 -15.88
CA SER A 85 -4.73 14.50 -15.24
C SER A 85 -5.99 15.09 -14.61
N TRP A 86 -5.91 16.32 -14.08
CA TRP A 86 -7.08 17.02 -13.54
C TRP A 86 -7.97 17.56 -14.64
N ARG A 87 -7.39 18.23 -15.64
CA ARG A 87 -8.12 18.74 -16.81
C ARG A 87 -8.90 17.62 -17.50
N ASN A 88 -8.24 16.51 -17.80
CA ASN A 88 -8.86 15.35 -18.45
C ASN A 88 -9.99 14.77 -17.61
N PHE A 89 -9.83 14.72 -16.27
CA PHE A 89 -10.89 14.25 -15.39
C PHE A 89 -12.09 15.19 -15.40
N VAL A 90 -11.88 16.50 -15.26
CA VAL A 90 -12.95 17.50 -15.29
C VAL A 90 -13.67 17.48 -16.64
N SER A 91 -12.93 17.37 -17.75
CA SER A 91 -13.51 17.25 -19.09
C SER A 91 -14.32 15.98 -19.30
N SER A 92 -14.08 14.91 -18.51
CA SER A 92 -14.84 13.66 -18.58
C SER A 92 -16.10 13.64 -17.70
N LEU A 93 -16.32 14.67 -16.87
CA LEU A 93 -17.50 14.74 -15.99
C LEU A 93 -18.77 14.99 -16.80
N ASN A 94 -19.81 14.23 -16.50
CA ASN A 94 -21.15 14.39 -17.07
C ASN A 94 -22.22 14.26 -15.99
N ASN A 95 -23.49 14.51 -16.36
CA ASN A 95 -24.66 14.38 -15.49
C ASN A 95 -24.89 12.95 -14.94
N SER A 96 -24.32 11.93 -15.59
CA SER A 96 -24.37 10.54 -15.12
C SER A 96 -23.23 10.19 -14.15
N THR A 97 -22.28 11.10 -13.88
CA THR A 97 -21.13 10.81 -13.04
C THR A 97 -21.53 10.82 -11.56
N PRO A 98 -21.39 9.69 -10.82
CA PRO A 98 -21.77 9.65 -9.42
C PRO A 98 -20.87 10.54 -8.55
N SER A 99 -21.44 11.24 -7.56
CA SER A 99 -20.70 12.09 -6.62
C SER A 99 -19.55 11.35 -5.92
N LYS A 100 -19.72 10.04 -5.66
CA LYS A 100 -18.67 9.18 -5.09
C LYS A 100 -17.40 9.18 -5.93
N VAL A 101 -17.52 9.12 -7.26
CA VAL A 101 -16.36 9.10 -8.18
C VAL A 101 -15.58 10.41 -8.08
N VAL A 102 -16.30 11.54 -8.00
CA VAL A 102 -15.70 12.87 -7.84
C VAL A 102 -14.97 12.99 -6.51
N TRP A 103 -15.61 12.60 -5.41
CA TRP A 103 -15.01 12.62 -4.07
C TRP A 103 -13.81 11.69 -3.95
N ASP A 104 -13.88 10.49 -4.52
CA ASP A 104 -12.75 9.56 -4.56
C ASP A 104 -11.59 10.14 -5.36
N ARG A 105 -11.86 10.77 -6.50
CA ARG A 105 -10.82 11.43 -7.31
C ARG A 105 -10.14 12.56 -6.54
N LEU A 106 -10.92 13.41 -5.89
CA LEU A 106 -10.39 14.52 -5.07
C LEU A 106 -9.50 13.99 -3.95
N ARG A 107 -9.95 12.97 -3.23
CA ARG A 107 -9.16 12.33 -2.17
C ARG A 107 -7.85 11.73 -2.71
N LYS A 108 -7.89 11.09 -3.89
CA LYS A 108 -6.69 10.51 -4.52
C LYS A 108 -5.65 11.58 -4.88
N ILE A 109 -6.10 12.79 -5.25
CA ILE A 109 -5.22 13.92 -5.58
C ILE A 109 -4.62 14.53 -4.31
N LYS A 110 -5.43 14.73 -3.26
CA LYS A 110 -5.00 15.25 -1.96
C LYS A 110 -4.10 14.26 -1.21
N GLY A 111 -4.25 12.97 -1.48
CA GLY A 111 -3.45 11.90 -0.87
C GLY A 111 -4.03 11.36 0.44
N ASP A 112 -5.27 11.73 0.76
CA ASP A 112 -6.08 11.23 1.88
C ASP A 112 -7.05 10.11 1.45
N TYR A 113 -6.90 9.60 0.21
CA TYR A 113 -7.64 8.43 -0.23
C TYR A 113 -7.18 7.17 0.52
N SER A 114 -8.11 6.59 1.26
CA SER A 114 -7.99 5.24 1.81
C SER A 114 -8.80 4.28 0.97
N THR A 115 -8.19 3.18 0.53
CA THR A 115 -8.94 2.07 -0.05
C THR A 115 -9.75 1.39 1.04
N PHE A 116 -10.90 0.83 0.67
CA PHE A 116 -11.58 -0.13 1.53
C PHE A 116 -10.60 -1.27 1.87
N CYS A 117 -10.48 -1.56 3.15
CA CYS A 117 -9.69 -2.66 3.67
C CYS A 117 -10.67 -3.66 4.26
N VAL A 118 -10.58 -4.93 3.86
CA VAL A 118 -11.31 -5.99 4.54
C VAL A 118 -10.73 -6.10 5.96
N PRO A 119 -11.53 -6.00 7.02
CA PRO A 119 -11.05 -6.19 8.37
C PRO A 119 -10.41 -7.57 8.52
N LEU A 120 -9.16 -7.62 8.99
CA LEU A 120 -8.42 -8.88 9.16
C LEU A 120 -8.90 -9.68 10.36
N LEU A 121 -9.50 -9.01 11.35
CA LEU A 121 -9.88 -9.57 12.64
C LEU A 121 -11.32 -9.20 12.99
N GLN A 122 -11.98 -10.13 13.67
CA GLN A 122 -13.25 -9.94 14.35
C GLN A 122 -13.05 -10.14 15.84
N VAL A 123 -13.62 -9.26 16.66
CA VAL A 123 -13.63 -9.37 18.12
C VAL A 123 -15.08 -9.40 18.56
N ASN A 124 -15.47 -10.44 19.31
CA ASN A 124 -16.84 -10.61 19.83
C ASN A 124 -17.93 -10.47 18.76
N GLY A 125 -17.70 -11.03 17.56
CA GLY A 125 -18.64 -10.96 16.43
C GLY A 125 -18.68 -9.61 15.70
N SER A 126 -17.89 -8.62 16.12
CA SER A 126 -17.78 -7.31 15.47
C SER A 126 -16.47 -7.19 14.68
N LEU A 127 -16.55 -6.66 13.46
CA LEU A 127 -15.39 -6.40 12.62
C LEU A 127 -14.59 -5.20 13.14
N CYS A 128 -13.28 -5.34 13.30
CA CYS A 128 -12.41 -4.22 13.64
C CYS A 128 -12.42 -3.17 12.52
N GLN A 129 -12.75 -1.92 12.84
CA GLN A 129 -12.99 -0.84 11.87
C GLN A 129 -11.71 -0.19 11.35
N GLY A 130 -10.56 -0.45 11.98
CA GLY A 130 -9.29 0.15 11.56
C GLY A 130 -8.03 -0.56 12.04
N LEU A 131 -6.89 -0.16 11.47
CA LEU A 131 -5.57 -0.74 11.78
C LEU A 131 -5.18 -0.56 13.24
N LYS A 132 -5.55 0.57 13.87
CA LYS A 132 -5.27 0.82 15.30
C LYS A 132 -5.98 -0.20 16.18
N GLU A 133 -7.25 -0.44 15.89
CA GLU A 133 -8.06 -1.41 16.64
C GLU A 133 -7.53 -2.82 16.45
N GLN A 134 -7.22 -3.22 15.21
CA GLN A 134 -6.58 -4.52 14.94
C GLN A 134 -5.24 -4.67 15.67
N ALA A 135 -4.41 -3.63 15.70
CA ALA A 135 -3.13 -3.65 16.42
C ALA A 135 -3.32 -3.78 17.93
N ASN A 136 -4.30 -3.08 18.50
CA ASN A 136 -4.65 -3.20 19.91
C ASN A 136 -5.17 -4.60 20.24
N THR A 137 -6.06 -5.16 19.43
CA THR A 137 -6.57 -6.54 19.60
C THR A 137 -5.43 -7.57 19.60
N LEU A 138 -4.48 -7.44 18.67
CA LEU A 138 -3.29 -8.30 18.66
C LEU A 138 -2.45 -8.10 19.93
N GLY A 139 -2.26 -6.85 20.35
CA GLY A 139 -1.55 -6.51 21.57
C GLY A 139 -2.19 -7.11 22.83
N GLU A 140 -3.51 -6.97 22.99
CA GLU A 140 -4.28 -7.56 24.09
C GLU A 140 -4.20 -9.09 24.06
N HIS A 141 -4.35 -9.71 22.88
CA HIS A 141 -4.21 -11.15 22.74
C HIS A 141 -2.83 -11.64 23.17
N PHE A 142 -1.76 -11.01 22.68
CA PHE A 142 -0.40 -11.39 23.06
C PHE A 142 -0.08 -11.10 24.52
N GLN A 143 -0.56 -9.98 25.06
CA GLN A 143 -0.45 -9.69 26.49
C GLN A 143 -1.12 -10.77 27.34
N ASN A 144 -2.32 -11.21 26.93
CA ASN A 144 -3.04 -12.28 27.60
C ASN A 144 -2.29 -13.61 27.49
N VAL A 145 -1.83 -14.01 26.30
CA VAL A 145 -1.06 -15.26 26.11
C VAL A 145 0.24 -15.23 26.92
N SER A 146 0.92 -14.09 26.95
CA SER A 146 2.18 -13.89 27.68
C SER A 146 1.99 -13.47 29.13
N SER A 147 0.77 -13.56 29.67
CA SER A 147 0.48 -13.20 31.05
C SER A 147 1.17 -14.17 32.01
N SER A 148 1.53 -13.67 33.19
CA SER A 148 2.11 -14.50 34.24
C SER A 148 1.19 -15.63 34.71
N SER A 149 -0.12 -15.55 34.42
CA SER A 149 -1.09 -16.61 34.73
C SER A 149 -0.97 -17.85 33.83
N HIS A 150 -0.30 -17.74 32.68
CA HIS A 150 -0.11 -18.86 31.74
C HIS A 150 1.29 -19.49 31.83
N TYR A 151 2.15 -19.02 32.74
CA TYR A 151 3.47 -19.59 32.95
C TYR A 151 3.49 -20.62 34.07
N SER A 152 4.40 -21.61 33.96
CA SER A 152 4.67 -22.55 35.03
C SER A 152 5.29 -21.84 36.24
N GLN A 153 5.07 -22.37 37.44
CA GLN A 153 5.65 -21.78 38.65
C GLN A 153 7.18 -21.72 38.62
N ASP A 154 7.83 -22.70 38.00
CA ASP A 154 9.29 -22.72 37.87
C ASP A 154 9.79 -21.58 36.98
N PHE A 155 9.09 -21.30 35.88
CA PHE A 155 9.42 -20.16 35.02
C PHE A 155 9.17 -18.82 35.72
N LEU A 156 8.09 -18.69 36.48
CA LEU A 156 7.79 -17.45 37.22
C LEU A 156 8.88 -17.09 38.24
N LYS A 157 9.47 -18.08 38.91
CA LYS A 157 10.60 -17.88 39.82
C LYS A 157 11.80 -17.31 39.08
N VAL A 158 12.18 -17.92 37.95
CA VAL A 158 13.32 -17.46 37.12
C VAL A 158 13.07 -16.06 36.57
N LYS A 159 11.88 -15.80 36.02
CA LYS A 159 11.46 -14.50 35.49
C LYS A 159 11.57 -13.40 36.56
N GLY A 160 11.04 -13.64 37.76
CA GLY A 160 11.07 -12.65 38.84
C GLY A 160 12.48 -12.36 39.38
N ILE A 161 13.42 -13.31 39.26
CA ILE A 161 14.84 -13.08 39.58
C ILE A 161 15.48 -12.21 38.49
N ALA A 162 15.23 -12.52 37.23
CA ALA A 162 15.77 -11.79 36.08
C ALA A 162 15.26 -10.34 36.01
N GLU A 163 13.97 -10.10 36.25
CA GLU A 163 13.37 -8.75 36.23
C GLU A 163 13.87 -7.85 37.37
N LYS A 164 14.42 -8.42 38.45
CA LYS A 164 15.04 -7.66 39.56
C LYS A 164 16.49 -7.26 39.28
N GLN A 165 17.13 -7.84 38.26
CA GLN A 165 18.46 -7.40 37.86
C GLN A 165 18.31 -6.09 37.09
N ASN A 166 18.85 -5.00 37.65
CA ASN A 166 18.95 -3.74 36.93
C ASN A 166 19.78 -3.96 35.66
N LEU A 167 19.23 -3.56 34.52
CA LEU A 167 19.99 -3.42 33.28
C LEU A 167 20.99 -2.28 33.49
N ILE A 168 22.27 -2.63 33.61
CA ILE A 168 23.40 -1.67 33.66
C ILE A 168 23.48 -0.93 32.33
#